data_AF-A0A9D6TI05-F1
#
_entry.id   AF-A0A9D6TI05-F1
#
_cell.length_a   1.000
_cell.length_b   1.000
_cell.length_c   1.000
_cell.angle_alpha   90.00
_cell.angle_beta   90.00
_cell.angle_gamma   90.00
#
_symmetry.space_group_name_H-M   'P 1'
#
loop_
_entity.id
_entity.type
_entity.pdbx_description
1 polymer ?
#
loop_
_entity_poly.entity_id
_entity_poly.type
_entity_poly.pdbx_seq_one_letter_code
_entity_poly.pdbx_strand_id
1 'polypeptide(L)'
;MSSSIAAAGVAVAAERLELVWPTSDSAWAAGRPVAELLQHAGSGDPMSGAFGGVRSGGAQFHEGIDIRCVARDRRGEPVDRVLAAMAGVVRHINAAAGESSYGRYIVLEHLEETPAVYTLYAHLAPIASGLRVGDRVARGQTIATMGHSSGGYMIPKDRAHLHFEIGLMITQDFQAWYDRQKFGSRNDHGLWNGLNLMGVDPLAFFDDWRAQRINAVQDFFAGMKTAVRLRIATHRTPDFVRRYPSLLTKPPPMGLVAGWEIRFNWTGIPF
;
A
#
# COMPACT_ATOMS: atom_id res chain seq x y z
N MET A 1 -6.50 59.11 6.86
CA MET A 1 -5.51 58.03 7.03
C MET A 1 -6.27 56.81 7.57
N SER A 2 -6.71 55.91 6.69
CA SER A 2 -7.41 54.69 7.10
C SER A 2 -6.38 53.58 7.26
N SER A 3 -6.15 53.15 8.49
CA SER A 3 -5.31 52.00 8.80
C SER A 3 -6.15 50.73 8.63
N SER A 4 -5.80 49.92 7.63
CA SER A 4 -6.33 48.57 7.47
C SER A 4 -5.52 47.63 8.37
N ILE A 5 -6.18 47.00 9.34
CA ILE A 5 -5.58 45.95 10.16
C ILE A 5 -5.65 44.66 9.34
N ALA A 6 -4.52 44.20 8.84
CA ALA A 6 -4.39 42.88 8.24
C ALA A 6 -4.49 41.81 9.34
N ALA A 7 -5.55 41.01 9.31
CA ALA A 7 -5.64 39.81 10.13
C ALA A 7 -4.63 38.78 9.61
N ALA A 8 -3.55 38.58 10.36
CA ALA A 8 -2.62 37.48 10.12
C ALA A 8 -3.33 36.16 10.47
N GLY A 9 -3.76 35.41 9.45
CA GLY A 9 -4.20 34.03 9.64
C GLY A 9 -3.04 33.19 10.16
N VAL A 10 -3.21 32.55 11.32
CA VAL A 10 -2.28 31.55 11.81
C VAL A 10 -2.37 30.36 10.84
N ALA A 11 -1.34 30.17 10.02
CA ALA A 11 -1.17 28.95 9.25
C ALA A 11 -0.93 27.81 10.25
N VAL A 12 -1.93 26.95 10.45
CA VAL A 12 -1.73 25.68 11.13
C VAL A 12 -0.82 24.86 10.22
N ALA A 13 0.42 24.62 10.66
CA ALA A 13 1.31 23.71 9.96
C ALA A 13 0.59 22.36 9.86
N ALA A 14 0.50 21.79 8.65
CA ALA A 14 -0.05 20.44 8.47
C ALA A 14 0.73 19.48 9.38
N GLU A 15 0.00 18.68 10.16
CA GLU A 15 0.59 17.71 11.06
C GLU A 15 1.40 16.70 10.23
N ARG A 16 2.62 16.40 10.68
CA ARG A 16 3.52 15.49 9.95
C ARG A 16 2.89 14.10 9.93
N LEU A 17 2.93 13.45 8.78
CA LEU A 17 2.56 12.05 8.58
C LEU A 17 3.06 11.18 9.73
N GLU A 18 2.17 10.39 10.30
CA GLU A 18 2.43 9.53 11.44
C GLU A 18 2.54 8.06 11.00
N LEU A 19 3.76 7.51 11.01
CA LEU A 19 4.02 6.12 10.62
C LEU A 19 4.48 5.25 11.78
N VAL A 20 4.19 3.95 11.69
CA VAL A 20 4.85 2.88 12.43
C VAL A 20 5.22 1.75 11.49
N TRP A 21 6.35 1.08 11.75
CA TRP A 21 6.70 -0.16 11.05
C TRP A 21 5.59 -1.21 11.26
N PRO A 22 5.14 -1.94 10.22
CA PRO A 22 3.91 -2.73 10.29
C PRO A 22 4.06 -4.06 11.04
N THR A 23 5.19 -4.28 11.71
CA THR A 23 5.42 -5.43 12.60
C THR A 23 5.95 -4.96 13.95
N SER A 24 5.90 -5.83 14.96
CA SER A 24 6.55 -5.59 16.25
C SER A 24 8.09 -5.60 16.22
N ASP A 25 8.71 -5.82 15.06
CA ASP A 25 10.16 -5.79 14.90
C ASP A 25 10.69 -4.34 14.97
N SER A 26 11.75 -4.13 15.74
CA SER A 26 12.43 -2.84 15.88
C SER A 26 13.61 -2.67 14.93
N ALA A 27 13.98 -3.67 14.13
CA ALA A 27 15.19 -3.64 13.30
C ALA A 27 15.22 -2.46 12.31
N TRP A 28 14.08 -2.13 11.68
CA TRP A 28 13.99 -0.97 10.79
C TRP A 28 14.23 0.35 11.55
N ALA A 29 13.58 0.53 12.70
CA ALA A 29 13.76 1.71 13.53
C ALA A 29 15.21 1.86 14.03
N ALA A 30 15.88 0.75 14.30
CA ALA A 30 17.30 0.70 14.65
C ALA A 30 18.25 0.91 13.46
N GLY A 31 17.74 1.07 12.23
CA GLY A 31 18.56 1.28 11.04
C GLY A 31 19.39 0.07 10.62
N ARG A 32 18.90 -1.15 10.91
CA ARG A 32 19.57 -2.38 10.50
C ARG A 32 19.56 -2.52 8.97
N PRO A 33 20.55 -3.22 8.37
CA PRO A 33 20.61 -3.46 6.94
C PRO A 33 19.35 -4.16 6.42
N VAL A 34 18.94 -3.87 5.17
CA VAL A 34 17.75 -4.43 4.52
C VAL A 34 17.72 -5.97 4.53
N ALA A 35 18.88 -6.61 4.41
CA ALA A 35 19.03 -8.07 4.50
C ALA A 35 18.60 -8.66 5.86
N GLU A 36 18.59 -7.84 6.90
CA GLU A 36 18.10 -8.21 8.22
C GLU A 36 16.61 -7.89 8.42
N LEU A 37 16.00 -7.12 7.52
CA LEU A 37 14.58 -6.75 7.57
C LEU A 37 13.71 -7.68 6.70
N LEU A 38 14.23 -8.07 5.54
CA LEU A 38 13.46 -8.74 4.51
C LEU A 38 13.60 -10.26 4.53
N GLN A 39 12.51 -10.94 4.20
CA GLN A 39 12.44 -12.36 3.96
C GLN A 39 12.54 -12.61 2.45
N HIS A 40 13.49 -13.44 2.03
CA HIS A 40 13.63 -13.79 0.61
C HIS A 40 12.46 -14.64 0.09
N ALA A 41 12.20 -14.49 -1.21
CA ALA A 41 11.22 -15.20 -2.04
C ALA A 41 11.48 -16.70 -2.28
N GLY A 42 12.34 -17.33 -1.48
CA GLY A 42 12.86 -18.67 -1.75
C GLY A 42 14.16 -18.74 -2.58
N SER A 43 14.70 -17.62 -3.08
CA SER A 43 16.01 -17.61 -3.79
C SER A 43 17.23 -17.63 -2.86
N GLY A 44 17.06 -17.28 -1.59
CA GLY A 44 18.13 -17.05 -0.62
C GLY A 44 18.65 -15.61 -0.63
N ASP A 45 18.34 -14.82 -1.66
CA ASP A 45 18.67 -13.39 -1.75
C ASP A 45 17.57 -12.56 -1.06
N PRO A 46 17.86 -11.82 0.03
CA PRO A 46 16.88 -10.98 0.71
C PRO A 46 16.20 -9.96 -0.20
N MET A 47 16.88 -9.47 -1.24
CA MET A 47 16.31 -8.48 -2.17
C MET A 47 15.16 -9.05 -3.01
N SER A 48 15.03 -10.37 -3.11
CA SER A 48 13.87 -10.99 -3.75
C SER A 48 12.56 -10.80 -2.99
N GLY A 49 12.63 -10.41 -1.71
CA GLY A 49 11.50 -9.96 -0.89
C GLY A 49 11.33 -8.45 -0.86
N ALA A 50 12.14 -7.68 -1.60
CA ALA A 50 11.98 -6.24 -1.73
C ALA A 50 10.97 -5.89 -2.83
N PHE A 51 10.47 -4.66 -2.82
CA PHE A 51 9.65 -4.13 -3.89
C PHE A 51 10.41 -4.19 -5.22
N GLY A 52 9.74 -4.61 -6.28
CA GLY A 52 10.38 -4.79 -7.59
C GLY A 52 11.28 -6.00 -7.74
N GLY A 53 11.39 -6.85 -6.70
CA GLY A 53 11.94 -8.18 -6.84
C GLY A 53 11.17 -8.96 -7.91
N VAL A 54 11.88 -9.58 -8.86
CA VAL A 54 11.26 -10.37 -9.93
C VAL A 54 11.51 -11.86 -9.75
N ARG A 55 10.45 -12.67 -9.90
CA ARG A 55 10.51 -14.14 -9.89
C ARG A 55 10.17 -14.70 -11.27
N SER A 56 10.38 -16.00 -11.47
CA SER A 56 9.97 -16.73 -12.69
C SER A 56 10.48 -16.10 -14.01
N GLY A 57 11.75 -15.67 -14.04
CA GLY A 57 12.35 -15.07 -15.23
C GLY A 57 11.86 -13.66 -15.57
N GLY A 58 11.34 -12.90 -14.60
CA GLY A 58 10.90 -11.51 -14.81
C GLY A 58 9.39 -11.31 -14.84
N ALA A 59 8.61 -12.39 -14.82
CA ALA A 59 7.15 -12.34 -15.05
C ALA A 59 6.33 -12.07 -13.78
N GLN A 60 6.92 -12.18 -12.60
CA GLN A 60 6.23 -11.95 -11.32
C GLN A 60 6.94 -10.83 -10.57
N PHE A 61 6.36 -9.64 -10.68
CA PHE A 61 6.78 -8.44 -9.97
C PHE A 61 6.29 -8.49 -8.52
N HIS A 62 7.14 -8.12 -7.58
CA HIS A 62 6.80 -8.03 -6.18
C HIS A 62 6.26 -6.64 -5.83
N GLU A 63 4.96 -6.55 -5.55
CA GLU A 63 4.20 -5.29 -5.36
C GLU A 63 4.33 -4.68 -3.95
N GLY A 64 5.09 -5.32 -3.07
CA GLY A 64 5.30 -4.91 -1.68
C GLY A 64 6.67 -5.30 -1.15
N ILE A 65 6.76 -5.45 0.17
CA ILE A 65 7.93 -6.00 0.87
C ILE A 65 7.53 -7.19 1.74
N ASP A 66 8.40 -8.20 1.78
CA ASP A 66 8.24 -9.38 2.62
C ASP A 66 9.06 -9.16 3.90
N ILE A 67 8.41 -8.73 4.98
CA ILE A 67 9.06 -8.44 6.27
C ILE A 67 9.20 -9.74 7.06
N ARG A 68 10.44 -10.04 7.47
CA ARG A 68 10.75 -11.33 8.10
C ARG A 68 10.09 -11.50 9.46
N CYS A 69 9.85 -12.76 9.81
CA CYS A 69 9.52 -13.19 11.17
C CYS A 69 10.77 -13.09 12.08
N VAL A 70 10.60 -12.51 13.28
CA VAL A 70 11.67 -12.42 14.30
C VAL A 70 11.30 -13.14 15.60
N ALA A 71 10.05 -13.56 15.78
CA ALA A 71 9.60 -14.28 16.97
C ALA A 71 8.75 -15.51 16.62
N ARG A 72 9.06 -16.65 17.25
CA ARG A 72 8.35 -17.92 17.04
C ARG A 72 7.96 -18.60 18.35
N ASP A 73 6.88 -19.37 18.31
CA ASP A 73 6.48 -20.25 19.40
C ASP A 73 7.28 -21.57 19.41
N ARG A 74 6.95 -22.47 20.34
CA ARG A 74 7.60 -23.80 20.46
C ARG A 74 7.35 -24.74 19.28
N ARG A 75 6.34 -24.46 18.45
CA ARG A 75 5.99 -25.22 17.23
C ARG A 75 6.61 -24.59 15.98
N GLY A 76 7.39 -23.53 16.14
CA GLY A 76 8.01 -22.76 15.07
C GLY A 76 7.05 -21.82 14.35
N GLU A 77 5.84 -21.60 14.87
CA GLU A 77 4.87 -20.68 14.28
C GLU A 77 5.25 -19.23 14.57
N PRO A 78 5.12 -18.31 13.60
CA PRO A 78 5.35 -16.88 13.82
C PRO A 78 4.37 -16.32 14.87
N VAL A 79 4.87 -15.48 15.77
CA VAL A 79 4.06 -14.80 16.79
C VAL A 79 4.20 -13.28 16.75
N ASP A 80 4.89 -12.75 15.74
CA ASP A 80 5.01 -11.33 15.47
C ASP A 80 3.64 -10.67 15.34
N ARG A 81 3.46 -9.54 16.03
CA ARG A 81 2.25 -8.73 15.91
C ARG A 81 2.33 -7.94 14.61
N VAL A 82 1.22 -7.93 13.87
CA VAL A 82 1.03 -7.06 12.69
C VAL A 82 0.28 -5.83 13.13
N LEU A 83 0.86 -4.67 12.84
CA LEU A 83 0.42 -3.36 13.31
C LEU A 83 -0.11 -2.53 12.14
N ALA A 84 -1.19 -1.78 12.34
CA ALA A 84 -1.63 -0.79 11.38
C ALA A 84 -0.56 0.30 11.23
N ALA A 85 0.05 0.40 10.03
CA ALA A 85 1.15 1.32 9.75
C ALA A 85 0.78 2.80 9.93
N MET A 86 -0.50 3.11 9.72
CA MET A 86 -1.13 4.43 9.83
C MET A 86 -2.54 4.25 10.39
N ALA A 87 -3.12 5.31 10.96
CA ALA A 87 -4.54 5.32 11.28
C ALA A 87 -5.38 5.19 9.99
N GLY A 88 -6.49 4.47 10.04
CA GLY A 88 -7.27 4.22 8.83
C GLY A 88 -8.57 3.47 9.09
N VAL A 89 -9.21 3.07 8.00
CA VAL A 89 -10.45 2.27 8.04
C VAL A 89 -10.21 0.91 7.40
N VAL A 90 -10.68 -0.14 8.05
CA VAL A 90 -10.65 -1.50 7.49
C VAL A 90 -11.59 -1.55 6.29
N ARG A 91 -11.03 -1.85 5.13
CA ARG A 91 -11.77 -1.89 3.86
C ARG A 91 -12.03 -3.28 3.34
N HIS A 92 -11.15 -4.21 3.68
CA HIS A 92 -11.30 -5.60 3.29
C HIS A 92 -10.66 -6.53 4.32
N ILE A 93 -11.29 -7.67 4.53
CA ILE A 93 -10.77 -8.78 5.31
C ILE A 93 -11.05 -10.06 4.51
N ASN A 94 -9.98 -10.77 4.14
CA ASN A 94 -10.07 -12.18 3.76
C ASN A 94 -9.58 -13.04 4.93
N ALA A 95 -10.51 -13.73 5.61
CA ALA A 95 -10.17 -14.65 6.70
C ALA A 95 -9.88 -16.09 6.22
N ALA A 96 -10.16 -16.39 4.94
CA ALA A 96 -9.97 -17.71 4.35
C ALA A 96 -8.58 -17.83 3.73
N ALA A 97 -7.74 -18.69 4.31
CA ALA A 97 -6.33 -18.86 3.92
C ALA A 97 -6.12 -19.31 2.47
N GLY A 98 -7.11 -19.97 1.84
CA GLY A 98 -6.98 -20.55 0.51
C GLY A 98 -7.59 -19.73 -0.62
N GLU A 99 -8.35 -18.66 -0.32
CA GLU A 99 -9.16 -17.93 -1.32
C GLU A 99 -8.40 -16.82 -2.06
N SER A 100 -7.12 -16.63 -1.72
CA SER A 100 -6.25 -15.63 -2.35
C SER A 100 -4.79 -16.08 -2.31
N SER A 101 -3.98 -15.69 -3.29
CA SER A 101 -2.53 -15.84 -3.25
C SER A 101 -1.89 -15.09 -2.07
N TYR A 102 -2.55 -14.05 -1.56
CA TYR A 102 -2.17 -13.36 -0.32
C TYR A 102 -2.48 -14.17 0.95
N GLY A 103 -3.19 -15.29 0.83
CA GLY A 103 -3.71 -16.04 1.96
C GLY A 103 -4.74 -15.22 2.72
N ARG A 104 -4.66 -15.23 4.05
CA ARG A 104 -5.43 -14.29 4.87
C ARG A 104 -4.82 -12.91 4.76
N TYR A 105 -5.64 -11.90 4.50
CA TYR A 105 -5.15 -10.54 4.37
C TYR A 105 -6.17 -9.48 4.80
N ILE A 106 -5.65 -8.30 5.13
CA ILE A 106 -6.41 -7.12 5.50
C ILE A 106 -5.98 -5.98 4.57
N VAL A 107 -6.94 -5.16 4.14
CA VAL A 107 -6.66 -3.88 3.50
C VAL A 107 -7.21 -2.75 4.35
N LEU A 108 -6.37 -1.78 4.65
CA LEU A 108 -6.74 -0.51 5.27
C LEU A 108 -6.70 0.61 4.24
N GLU A 109 -7.59 1.58 4.36
CA GLU A 109 -7.50 2.85 3.63
C GLU A 109 -7.30 4.02 4.60
N HIS A 110 -6.35 4.87 4.27
CA HIS A 110 -5.89 5.99 5.09
C HIS A 110 -6.48 7.30 4.56
N LEU A 111 -7.77 7.50 4.83
CA LEU A 111 -8.57 8.61 4.29
C LEU A 111 -8.13 10.01 4.75
N GLU A 112 -7.39 10.08 5.86
CA GLU A 112 -6.90 11.33 6.43
C GLU A 112 -5.58 11.78 5.78
N GLU A 113 -4.97 10.91 4.96
CA GLU A 113 -3.78 11.22 4.17
C GLU A 113 -4.14 11.80 2.80
N THR A 114 -3.22 12.58 2.24
CA THR A 114 -3.37 13.19 0.91
C THR A 114 -2.18 12.81 0.01
N PRO A 115 -2.39 12.12 -1.13
CA PRO A 115 -3.63 11.39 -1.47
C PRO A 115 -3.93 10.31 -0.43
N ALA A 116 -5.19 9.90 -0.33
CA ALA A 116 -5.55 8.71 0.43
C ALA A 116 -4.86 7.49 -0.18
N VAL A 117 -4.20 6.69 0.66
CA VAL A 117 -3.49 5.47 0.24
C VAL A 117 -4.10 4.25 0.92
N TYR A 118 -3.91 3.08 0.31
CA TYR A 118 -4.18 1.81 0.98
C TYR A 118 -2.90 1.27 1.62
N THR A 119 -3.05 0.42 2.64
CA THR A 119 -2.03 -0.55 3.03
C THR A 119 -2.62 -1.96 3.04
N LEU A 120 -1.86 -2.94 2.57
CA LEU A 120 -2.25 -4.36 2.53
C LEU A 120 -1.32 -5.16 3.43
N TYR A 121 -1.90 -6.07 4.21
CA TYR A 121 -1.20 -6.93 5.18
C TYR A 121 -1.58 -8.38 4.89
N ALA A 122 -0.65 -9.18 4.37
CA ALA A 122 -0.93 -10.52 3.86
C ALA A 122 -0.15 -11.64 4.57
N HIS A 123 -0.45 -12.87 4.17
CA HIS A 123 0.05 -14.13 4.72
C HIS A 123 -0.28 -14.31 6.20
N LEU A 124 -1.33 -13.66 6.69
CA LEU A 124 -1.65 -13.58 8.10
C LEU A 124 -1.98 -14.96 8.69
N ALA A 125 -1.70 -15.11 9.99
CA ALA A 125 -2.23 -16.21 10.79
C ALA A 125 -3.62 -15.79 11.33
N PRO A 126 -3.94 -15.68 12.64
CA PRO A 126 -5.23 -15.12 13.02
C PRO A 126 -5.28 -13.59 12.80
N ILE A 127 -6.42 -13.13 12.29
CA ILE A 127 -6.82 -11.72 12.32
C ILE A 127 -7.28 -11.37 13.74
N ALA A 128 -7.04 -10.13 14.17
CA ALA A 128 -7.42 -9.67 15.51
C ALA A 128 -8.93 -9.87 15.77
N SER A 129 -9.24 -10.40 16.96
CA SER A 129 -10.62 -10.70 17.34
C SER A 129 -11.50 -9.45 17.31
N GLY A 130 -12.69 -9.58 16.71
CA GLY A 130 -13.68 -8.51 16.65
C GLY A 130 -13.43 -7.44 15.58
N LEU A 131 -12.30 -7.50 14.84
CA LEU A 131 -12.02 -6.58 13.74
C LEU A 131 -12.97 -6.86 12.55
N ARG A 132 -13.62 -5.82 12.04
CA ARG A 132 -14.60 -5.91 10.94
C ARG A 132 -14.32 -4.86 9.88
N VAL A 133 -14.79 -5.14 8.66
CA VAL A 133 -14.83 -4.14 7.59
C VAL A 133 -15.69 -2.95 8.04
N GLY A 134 -15.17 -1.74 7.84
CA GLY A 134 -15.74 -0.48 8.29
C GLY A 134 -15.19 0.04 9.62
N ASP A 135 -14.50 -0.79 10.41
CA ASP A 135 -13.90 -0.36 11.68
C ASP A 135 -12.77 0.65 11.44
N ARG A 136 -12.67 1.66 12.31
CA ARG A 136 -11.49 2.53 12.39
C ARG A 136 -10.41 1.87 13.23
N VAL A 137 -9.17 1.96 12.77
CA VAL A 137 -7.98 1.49 13.51
C VAL A 137 -7.02 2.66 13.73
N ALA A 138 -6.40 2.67 14.90
CA ALA A 138 -5.33 3.63 15.20
C ALA A 138 -3.99 3.14 14.63
N ARG A 139 -3.08 4.06 14.34
CA ARG A 139 -1.67 3.73 14.07
C ARG A 139 -1.11 2.87 15.22
N GLY A 140 -0.41 1.79 14.89
CA GLY A 140 0.19 0.89 15.87
C GLY A 140 -0.79 -0.08 16.53
N GLN A 141 -2.09 0.00 16.22
CA GLN A 141 -3.05 -0.99 16.67
C GLN A 141 -2.70 -2.36 16.08
N THR A 142 -2.69 -3.39 16.93
CA THR A 142 -2.53 -4.77 16.45
C THR A 142 -3.79 -5.20 15.69
N ILE A 143 -3.62 -5.57 14.43
CA ILE A 143 -4.72 -5.97 13.53
C ILE A 143 -4.68 -7.47 13.18
N ALA A 144 -3.53 -8.12 13.38
CA ALA A 144 -3.36 -9.55 13.14
C ALA A 144 -2.07 -10.07 13.78
N THR A 145 -1.85 -11.38 13.65
CA THR A 145 -0.56 -12.04 13.86
C THR A 145 0.03 -12.43 12.51
N MET A 146 1.35 -12.27 12.36
CA MET A 146 2.08 -12.72 11.17
C MET A 146 1.86 -14.21 10.96
N GLY A 147 1.85 -14.65 9.71
CA GLY A 147 1.67 -16.06 9.38
C GLY A 147 2.51 -16.49 8.19
N HIS A 148 2.01 -17.54 7.56
CA HIS A 148 2.55 -18.10 6.33
C HIS A 148 1.40 -18.68 5.47
N SER A 149 0.21 -18.05 5.55
CA SER A 149 -0.97 -18.51 4.80
C SER A 149 -0.89 -18.09 3.33
N SER A 150 -1.34 -18.95 2.43
CA SER A 150 -1.34 -18.69 0.99
C SER A 150 -2.34 -19.59 0.28
N GLY A 151 -2.97 -19.08 -0.78
CA GLY A 151 -3.79 -19.85 -1.72
C GLY A 151 -2.98 -20.20 -2.98
N GLY A 152 -3.10 -21.43 -3.45
CA GLY A 152 -2.43 -21.90 -4.68
C GLY A 152 -0.94 -22.24 -4.57
N TYR A 153 -0.31 -21.99 -3.41
CA TYR A 153 1.06 -22.41 -3.10
C TYR A 153 1.26 -22.52 -1.58
N MET A 154 2.45 -22.98 -1.14
CA MET A 154 2.80 -23.10 0.28
C MET A 154 3.98 -22.20 0.63
N ILE A 155 3.83 -21.40 1.68
CA ILE A 155 4.94 -20.72 2.35
C ILE A 155 5.38 -21.60 3.53
N PRO A 156 6.62 -22.11 3.55
CA PRO A 156 7.10 -22.92 4.67
C PRO A 156 7.34 -22.04 5.89
N LYS A 157 7.27 -22.64 7.10
CA LYS A 157 7.31 -21.88 8.37
C LYS A 157 8.57 -21.04 8.51
N ASP A 158 9.72 -21.59 8.13
CA ASP A 158 11.02 -20.92 8.17
C ASP A 158 11.05 -19.62 7.33
N ARG A 159 10.22 -19.54 6.30
CA ARG A 159 10.00 -18.34 5.48
C ARG A 159 8.71 -17.59 5.78
N ALA A 160 8.11 -17.78 6.95
CA ALA A 160 7.00 -16.94 7.41
C ALA A 160 7.39 -15.46 7.39
N HIS A 161 6.49 -14.62 6.88
CA HIS A 161 6.69 -13.18 6.70
C HIS A 161 5.36 -12.45 6.70
N LEU A 162 5.42 -11.14 6.90
CA LEU A 162 4.34 -10.23 6.54
C LEU A 162 4.64 -9.71 5.13
N HIS A 163 3.76 -9.99 4.18
CA HIS A 163 3.76 -9.25 2.93
C HIS A 163 3.00 -7.94 3.13
N PHE A 164 3.69 -6.82 2.92
CA PHE A 164 3.18 -5.47 3.17
C PHE A 164 3.26 -4.60 1.92
N GLU A 165 2.16 -3.96 1.58
CA GLU A 165 2.07 -3.00 0.47
C GLU A 165 1.54 -1.66 0.96
N ILE A 166 1.92 -0.59 0.25
CA ILE A 166 1.30 0.74 0.34
C ILE A 166 1.11 1.27 -1.08
N GLY A 167 -0.03 1.89 -1.38
CA GLY A 167 -0.25 2.40 -2.73
C GLY A 167 -1.63 2.99 -2.99
N LEU A 168 -2.04 2.93 -4.26
CA LEU A 168 -3.32 3.47 -4.73
C LEU A 168 -4.20 2.35 -5.32
N MET A 169 -5.49 2.37 -4.98
CA MET A 169 -6.50 1.66 -5.78
C MET A 169 -6.59 2.31 -7.15
N ILE A 170 -6.74 1.52 -8.22
CA ILE A 170 -6.73 2.00 -9.61
C ILE A 170 -8.10 2.48 -10.06
N THR A 171 -9.15 1.69 -9.88
CA THR A 171 -10.48 2.11 -10.32
C THR A 171 -11.60 1.61 -9.42
N GLN A 172 -12.67 2.40 -9.31
CA GLN A 172 -13.94 1.94 -8.73
C GLN A 172 -14.81 1.13 -9.71
N ASP A 173 -14.48 1.10 -11.00
CA ASP A 173 -15.15 0.26 -12.01
C ASP A 173 -14.46 -1.10 -12.19
N PHE A 174 -13.81 -1.59 -11.13
CA PHE A 174 -12.95 -2.77 -11.21
C PHE A 174 -13.71 -4.04 -11.59
N GLN A 175 -14.93 -4.22 -11.08
CA GLN A 175 -15.73 -5.41 -11.41
C GLN A 175 -16.00 -5.50 -12.90
N ALA A 176 -16.36 -4.39 -13.55
CA ALA A 176 -16.61 -4.38 -14.98
C ALA A 176 -15.32 -4.68 -15.77
N TRP A 177 -14.15 -4.23 -15.30
CA TRP A 177 -12.87 -4.62 -15.88
C TRP A 177 -12.59 -6.12 -15.70
N TYR A 178 -12.82 -6.65 -14.50
CA TYR A 178 -12.60 -8.05 -14.14
C TYR A 178 -13.44 -8.99 -15.02
N ASP A 179 -14.73 -8.70 -15.18
CA ASP A 179 -15.65 -9.50 -16.00
C ASP A 179 -15.22 -9.55 -17.47
N ARG A 180 -14.60 -8.48 -17.99
CA ARG A 180 -14.05 -8.44 -19.35
C ARG A 180 -12.80 -9.31 -19.53
N GLN A 181 -12.02 -9.56 -18.47
CA GLN A 181 -10.83 -10.41 -18.55
C GLN A 181 -11.15 -11.90 -18.67
N LYS A 182 -12.38 -12.32 -18.33
CA LYS A 182 -12.85 -13.71 -18.44
C LYS A 182 -11.94 -14.71 -17.70
N PHE A 183 -11.50 -14.38 -16.49
CA PHE A 183 -10.65 -15.27 -15.67
C PHE A 183 -11.27 -16.65 -15.34
N GLY A 184 -12.59 -16.80 -15.50
CA GLY A 184 -13.29 -18.06 -15.22
C GLY A 184 -13.62 -18.27 -13.74
N SER A 185 -13.10 -17.42 -12.85
CA SER A 185 -13.49 -17.34 -11.44
C SER A 185 -14.31 -16.09 -11.15
N ARG A 186 -14.97 -16.06 -9.98
CA ARG A 186 -15.61 -14.84 -9.47
C ARG A 186 -14.56 -13.92 -8.85
N ASN A 187 -14.88 -12.63 -8.79
CA ASN A 187 -14.10 -11.68 -8.00
C ASN A 187 -14.61 -11.69 -6.55
N ASP A 188 -14.04 -12.58 -5.74
CA ASP A 188 -14.44 -12.73 -4.34
C ASP A 188 -13.93 -11.58 -3.44
N HIS A 189 -13.04 -10.73 -3.97
CA HIS A 189 -12.34 -9.67 -3.23
C HIS A 189 -12.83 -8.24 -3.55
N GLY A 190 -13.79 -8.11 -4.46
CA GLY A 190 -14.41 -6.83 -4.82
C GLY A 190 -13.40 -5.79 -5.31
N LEU A 191 -13.51 -4.55 -4.83
CA LEU A 191 -12.60 -3.45 -5.17
C LEU A 191 -11.18 -3.63 -4.59
N TRP A 192 -11.03 -4.49 -3.58
CA TRP A 192 -9.79 -4.71 -2.83
C TRP A 192 -9.10 -6.01 -3.24
N ASN A 193 -9.41 -6.48 -4.45
CA ASN A 193 -8.65 -7.48 -5.15
C ASN A 193 -7.26 -6.91 -5.49
N GLY A 194 -6.19 -7.68 -5.30
CA GLY A 194 -4.81 -7.25 -5.59
C GLY A 194 -4.63 -6.72 -7.01
N LEU A 195 -5.35 -7.26 -8.00
CA LEU A 195 -5.31 -6.77 -9.38
C LEU A 195 -5.82 -5.32 -9.57
N ASN A 196 -6.49 -4.74 -8.57
CA ASN A 196 -6.95 -3.35 -8.57
C ASN A 196 -6.05 -2.42 -7.73
N LEU A 197 -5.02 -2.97 -7.09
CA LEU A 197 -4.15 -2.27 -6.17
C LEU A 197 -2.77 -2.15 -6.83
N MET A 198 -2.22 -0.95 -6.91
CA MET A 198 -0.81 -0.79 -7.33
C MET A 198 0.00 -0.21 -6.18
N GLY A 199 1.02 -0.96 -5.78
CA GLY A 199 1.95 -0.59 -4.73
C GLY A 199 3.06 0.34 -5.21
N VAL A 200 3.51 1.21 -4.32
CA VAL A 200 4.80 1.91 -4.41
C VAL A 200 5.80 1.22 -3.51
N ASP A 201 7.10 1.54 -3.64
CA ASP A 201 8.13 0.97 -2.77
C ASP A 201 7.91 1.37 -1.30
N PRO A 202 7.46 0.42 -0.44
CA PRO A 202 7.19 0.72 0.96
C PRO A 202 8.48 1.06 1.72
N LEU A 203 9.60 0.39 1.41
CA LEU A 203 10.85 0.61 2.11
C LEU A 203 11.39 2.02 1.81
N ALA A 204 11.35 2.44 0.54
CA ALA A 204 11.71 3.80 0.17
C ALA A 204 10.79 4.85 0.85
N PHE A 205 9.48 4.59 0.91
CA PHE A 205 8.52 5.46 1.59
C PHE A 205 8.86 5.64 3.07
N PHE A 206 9.07 4.53 3.79
CA PHE A 206 9.46 4.56 5.20
C PHE A 206 10.82 5.23 5.41
N ASP A 207 11.82 4.92 4.59
CA ASP A 207 13.16 5.50 4.72
C ASP A 207 13.20 6.99 4.41
N ASP A 208 12.45 7.45 3.42
CA ASP A 208 12.29 8.88 3.13
C ASP A 208 11.60 9.61 4.28
N TRP A 209 10.58 9.00 4.88
CA TRP A 209 9.93 9.57 6.06
C TRP A 209 10.88 9.67 7.25
N ARG A 210 11.61 8.57 7.55
CA ARG A 210 12.59 8.51 8.65
C ARG A 210 13.72 9.51 8.48
N ALA A 211 14.17 9.71 7.25
CA ALA A 211 15.19 10.70 6.90
C ALA A 211 14.64 12.13 6.75
N GLN A 212 13.37 12.37 7.06
CA GLN A 212 12.68 13.65 6.93
C GLN A 212 12.69 14.24 5.50
N ARG A 213 12.78 13.38 4.47
CA ARG A 213 12.64 13.77 3.07
C ARG A 213 11.18 13.94 2.64
N ILE A 214 10.26 13.28 3.34
CA ILE A 214 8.82 13.45 3.19
C ILE A 214 8.17 13.74 4.55
N ASN A 215 7.16 14.62 4.55
CA ASN A 215 6.32 14.93 5.71
C ASN A 215 4.85 14.59 5.49
N ALA A 216 4.43 14.38 4.24
CA ALA A 216 3.11 13.91 3.84
C ALA A 216 3.22 12.86 2.73
N VAL A 217 2.15 12.07 2.53
CA VAL A 217 2.07 11.10 1.42
C VAL A 217 2.28 11.81 0.07
N GLN A 218 1.72 13.00 -0.12
CA GLN A 218 1.85 13.81 -1.32
C GLN A 218 3.31 14.06 -1.72
N ASP A 219 4.20 14.27 -0.75
CA ASP A 219 5.62 14.55 -1.02
C ASP A 219 6.28 13.38 -1.75
N PHE A 220 5.92 12.14 -1.37
CA PHE A 220 6.44 10.93 -1.99
C PHE A 220 6.00 10.81 -3.45
N PHE A 221 4.71 11.03 -3.73
CA PHE A 221 4.19 11.03 -5.10
C PHE A 221 4.76 12.18 -5.93
N ALA A 222 4.93 13.36 -5.35
CA ALA A 222 5.54 14.51 -6.03
C ALA A 222 7.01 14.25 -6.41
N GLY A 223 7.72 13.42 -5.64
CA GLY A 223 9.10 13.02 -5.89
C GLY A 223 9.29 11.94 -6.98
N MET A 224 8.21 11.28 -7.42
CA MET A 224 8.30 10.17 -8.37
C MET A 224 8.88 10.58 -9.72
N LYS A 225 9.64 9.66 -10.33
CA LYS A 225 10.20 9.83 -11.67
C LYS A 225 9.24 9.31 -12.73
N THR A 226 9.00 10.13 -13.75
CA THR A 226 8.19 9.74 -14.90
C THR A 226 8.97 8.78 -15.78
N ALA A 227 8.45 7.57 -15.98
CA ALA A 227 8.95 6.63 -16.97
C ALA A 227 8.20 6.76 -18.30
N VAL A 228 6.87 6.94 -18.24
CA VAL A 228 6.01 7.05 -19.44
C VAL A 228 5.08 8.24 -19.30
N ARG A 229 4.83 8.94 -20.43
CA ARG A 229 3.74 9.91 -20.55
C ARG A 229 2.74 9.42 -21.58
N LEU A 230 1.46 9.40 -21.20
CA LEU A 230 0.36 9.03 -22.07
C LEU A 230 -0.56 10.23 -22.25
N ARG A 231 -0.96 10.50 -23.49
CA ARG A 231 -1.98 11.51 -23.80
C ARG A 231 -3.23 10.82 -24.31
N ILE A 232 -4.37 11.11 -23.69
CA ILE A 232 -5.66 10.54 -24.06
C ILE A 232 -6.61 11.69 -24.38
N ALA A 233 -7.13 11.74 -25.60
CA ALA A 233 -8.19 12.68 -25.97
C ALA A 233 -9.53 12.15 -25.48
N THR A 234 -10.10 12.79 -24.46
CA THR A 234 -11.42 12.43 -23.91
C THR A 234 -11.98 13.58 -23.10
N HIS A 235 -13.30 13.76 -23.16
CA HIS A 235 -14.02 14.70 -22.31
C HIS A 235 -14.39 14.13 -20.94
N ARG A 236 -14.15 12.84 -20.71
CA ARG A 236 -14.45 12.18 -19.44
C ARG A 236 -13.32 12.45 -18.44
N THR A 237 -13.67 12.88 -17.23
CA THR A 237 -12.75 12.86 -16.08
C THR A 237 -12.62 11.41 -15.59
N PRO A 238 -11.41 10.81 -15.58
CA PRO A 238 -11.18 9.49 -15.02
C PRO A 238 -11.63 9.43 -13.56
N ASP A 239 -12.15 8.28 -13.11
CA ASP A 239 -12.52 8.12 -11.70
C ASP A 239 -11.30 8.32 -10.78
N PHE A 240 -10.11 7.90 -11.24
CA PHE A 240 -8.83 8.13 -10.57
C PHE A 240 -8.61 9.60 -10.20
N VAL A 241 -8.87 10.54 -11.11
CA VAL A 241 -8.71 11.99 -10.87
C VAL A 241 -9.70 12.49 -9.81
N ARG A 242 -10.92 11.93 -9.78
CA ARG A 242 -11.93 12.30 -8.77
C ARG A 242 -11.55 11.80 -7.38
N ARG A 243 -10.91 10.63 -7.29
CA ARG A 243 -10.49 10.02 -6.02
C ARG A 243 -9.17 10.60 -5.51
N TYR A 244 -8.27 10.98 -6.41
CA TYR A 244 -6.97 11.55 -6.07
C TYR A 244 -6.76 12.93 -6.72
N PRO A 245 -7.59 13.93 -6.38
CA PRO A 245 -7.47 15.26 -6.98
C PRO A 245 -6.13 15.94 -6.65
N SER A 246 -5.47 15.55 -5.55
CA SER A 246 -4.15 16.07 -5.15
C SER A 246 -3.02 15.61 -6.07
N LEU A 247 -3.23 14.58 -6.90
CA LEU A 247 -2.26 14.13 -7.91
C LEU A 247 -2.36 14.91 -9.22
N LEU A 248 -3.30 15.86 -9.33
CA LEU A 248 -3.33 16.76 -10.47
C LEU A 248 -2.15 17.72 -10.43
N THR A 249 -1.34 17.69 -11.50
CA THR A 249 -0.19 18.60 -11.66
C THR A 249 -0.57 19.99 -12.13
N LYS A 250 -1.80 20.16 -12.63
CA LYS A 250 -2.35 21.41 -13.12
C LYS A 250 -3.83 21.47 -12.75
N PRO A 251 -4.35 22.64 -12.35
CA PRO A 251 -5.78 22.79 -12.14
C PRO A 251 -6.54 22.53 -13.46
N PRO A 252 -7.72 21.90 -13.41
CA PRO A 252 -8.55 21.78 -14.59
C PRO A 252 -8.97 23.17 -15.10
N PRO A 253 -9.11 23.36 -16.42
CA PRO A 253 -9.60 24.62 -16.98
C PRO A 253 -11.04 24.90 -16.53
N MET A 254 -11.47 26.17 -16.59
CA MET A 254 -12.85 26.58 -16.30
C MET A 254 -13.91 26.07 -17.32
N GLY A 255 -13.50 25.23 -18.28
CA GLY A 255 -14.34 24.68 -19.33
C GLY A 255 -14.10 23.20 -19.55
N LEU A 256 -14.47 22.71 -20.73
CA LEU A 256 -14.31 21.29 -21.07
C LEU A 256 -12.83 20.89 -21.09
N VAL A 257 -12.52 19.75 -20.47
CA VAL A 257 -11.23 19.09 -20.60
C VAL A 257 -11.25 18.31 -21.91
N ALA A 258 -10.38 18.67 -22.86
CA ALA A 258 -10.27 17.99 -24.15
C ALA A 258 -9.50 16.65 -24.08
N GLY A 259 -8.77 16.43 -22.99
CA GLY A 259 -7.99 15.23 -22.77
C GLY A 259 -7.08 15.34 -21.54
N TRP A 260 -6.35 14.26 -21.28
CA TRP A 260 -5.45 14.13 -20.12
C TRP A 260 -4.05 13.77 -20.59
N GLU A 261 -3.04 14.45 -20.07
CA GLU A 261 -1.67 13.96 -20.05
C GLU A 261 -1.43 13.28 -18.70
N ILE A 262 -1.09 12.00 -18.72
CA ILE A 262 -0.89 11.17 -17.53
C ILE A 262 0.58 10.79 -17.48
N ARG A 263 1.21 10.98 -16.33
CA ARG A 263 2.56 10.50 -16.07
C ARG A 263 2.45 9.19 -15.30
N PHE A 264 3.23 8.21 -15.74
CA PHE A 264 3.36 6.93 -15.07
C PHE A 264 4.78 6.78 -14.55
N ASN A 265 4.92 6.26 -13.34
CA ASN A 265 6.23 5.82 -12.84
C ASN A 265 6.63 4.52 -13.57
N TRP A 266 7.79 3.96 -13.22
CA TRP A 266 8.30 2.75 -13.88
C TRP A 266 7.47 1.48 -13.62
N THR A 267 6.61 1.47 -12.58
CA THR A 267 5.69 0.36 -12.29
C THR A 267 4.32 0.53 -12.94
N GLY A 268 4.03 1.69 -13.56
CA GLY A 268 2.75 1.97 -14.19
C GLY A 268 1.74 2.69 -13.29
N ILE A 269 2.14 3.19 -12.12
CA ILE A 269 1.29 4.02 -11.25
C ILE A 269 1.13 5.43 -11.83
N PRO A 270 -0.11 5.94 -11.97
CA PRO A 270 -0.36 7.32 -12.36
C PRO A 270 -0.11 8.32 -11.22
N PHE A 271 0.57 9.45 -11.50
CA PHE A 271 0.92 10.50 -10.52
C PHE A 271 1.17 11.91 -11.11
#